data_AF-A0AAJ2NUA5-F1
#
_entry.id   AF-A0AAJ2NUA5-F1
#
_cell.length_a   1.000
_cell.length_b   1.000
_cell.length_c   1.000
_cell.angle_alpha   90.00
_cell.angle_beta   90.00
_cell.angle_gamma   90.00
#
_symmetry.space_group_name_H-M   'P 1'
#
loop_
_entity.id
_entity.type
_entity.pdbx_description
1 polymer ?
#
loop_
_entity_poly.entity_id
_entity_poly.type
_entity_poly.pdbx_seq_one_letter_code
_entity_poly.pdbx_strand_id
1 'polypeptide(L)'
;MVFLLVGIAGFIPGITAAYDTMQFAGHESEAMLLGLFQVSILHNIVHLLYGVVGILMSRTAPQARIYLLAGGIVYLALWVYGLVIGHDSAANFVPLNTADNWLHLILGLAMVALSFLHRDRLREQRHQAEPRQP
;
A
#
# COMPACT_ATOMS: atom_id res chain seq x y z
N MET A 1 -5.18 5.10 5.40
CA MET A 1 -6.33 4.47 6.09
C MET A 1 -6.53 3.03 5.63
N VAL A 2 -6.56 2.73 4.32
CA VAL A 2 -6.83 1.38 3.80
C VAL A 2 -5.87 0.33 4.38
N PHE A 3 -4.56 0.62 4.40
CA PHE A 3 -3.59 -0.29 5.03
C PHE A 3 -3.83 -0.56 6.52
N LEU A 4 -4.39 0.40 7.26
CA LEU A 4 -4.78 0.16 8.64
C LEU A 4 -5.97 -0.78 8.72
N LEU A 5 -7.00 -0.57 7.88
CA LEU A 5 -8.14 -1.48 7.84
C LEU A 5 -7.72 -2.90 7.47
N VAL A 6 -6.91 -3.05 6.43
CA VAL A 6 -6.42 -4.36 5.98
C VAL A 6 -5.53 -5.01 7.04
N GLY A 7 -4.58 -4.26 7.62
CA GLY A 7 -3.72 -4.78 8.69
C GLY A 7 -4.49 -5.17 9.96
N ILE A 8 -5.54 -4.43 10.33
CA ILE A 8 -6.42 -4.80 11.45
C ILE A 8 -7.28 -6.01 11.07
N ALA A 9 -7.90 -6.00 9.90
CA ALA A 9 -8.76 -7.08 9.40
C ALA A 9 -8.01 -8.41 9.32
N GLY A 10 -6.72 -8.37 8.97
CA GLY A 10 -5.82 -9.52 8.99
C GLY A 10 -5.83 -10.26 10.34
N PHE A 11 -6.00 -9.56 11.46
CA PHE A 11 -6.07 -10.13 12.80
C PHE A 11 -7.48 -10.49 13.29
N ILE A 12 -8.49 -10.47 12.43
CA ILE A 12 -9.89 -10.74 12.80
C ILE A 12 -10.33 -12.10 12.24
N PRO A 13 -10.56 -13.12 13.10
CA PRO A 13 -11.15 -14.39 12.67
C PRO A 13 -12.50 -14.18 12.00
N GLY A 14 -12.73 -14.88 10.88
CA GLY A 14 -13.95 -14.77 10.07
C GLY A 14 -13.88 -13.75 8.94
N ILE A 15 -13.04 -12.71 9.07
CA ILE A 15 -12.62 -11.88 7.92
C ILE A 15 -11.37 -12.48 7.26
N THR A 16 -10.44 -12.96 8.09
CA THR A 16 -9.33 -13.82 7.67
C THR A 16 -9.74 -15.28 7.87
N ALA A 17 -9.76 -16.04 6.77
CA ALA A 17 -9.99 -17.48 6.75
C ALA A 17 -8.71 -18.24 7.13
N ALA A 18 -8.85 -19.48 7.61
CA ALA A 18 -7.75 -20.30 8.12
C ALA A 18 -6.88 -19.53 9.14
N TYR A 19 -7.52 -18.77 10.02
CA TYR A 19 -6.82 -17.87 10.94
C TYR A 19 -5.83 -18.59 11.86
N ASP A 20 -6.17 -19.82 12.24
CA ASP A 20 -5.37 -20.71 13.08
C ASP A 20 -4.09 -21.21 12.41
N THR A 21 -3.98 -21.12 11.09
CA THR A 21 -2.75 -21.47 10.33
C THR A 21 -1.79 -20.29 10.17
N MET A 22 -2.16 -19.09 10.67
CA MET A 22 -1.36 -17.89 10.53
C MET A 22 0.02 -18.04 11.18
N GLN A 23 1.07 -17.94 10.37
CA GLN A 23 2.46 -17.94 10.84
C GLN A 23 2.97 -16.51 11.03
N PHE A 24 4.12 -16.40 11.70
CA PHE A 24 4.75 -15.10 11.89
C PHE A 24 5.15 -14.46 10.55
N ALA A 25 5.78 -15.23 9.67
CA ALA A 25 6.23 -14.84 8.33
C ALA A 25 6.31 -16.10 7.45
N GLY A 26 6.48 -15.94 6.13
CA GLY A 26 6.62 -17.06 5.21
C GLY A 26 5.32 -17.48 4.52
N HIS A 27 5.48 -18.10 3.35
CA HIS A 27 4.41 -18.71 2.56
C HIS A 27 3.68 -19.86 3.28
N GLU A 28 4.28 -20.42 4.33
CA GLU A 28 3.63 -21.42 5.19
C GLU A 28 2.45 -20.83 6.00
N SER A 29 2.30 -19.50 6.02
CA SER A 29 1.12 -18.84 6.57
C SER A 29 -0.07 -19.00 5.61
N GLU A 30 -0.84 -20.06 5.75
CA GLU A 30 -2.00 -20.32 4.87
C GLU A 30 -3.23 -19.44 5.17
N ALA A 31 -3.11 -18.48 6.10
CA ALA A 31 -4.20 -17.57 6.45
C ALA A 31 -4.53 -16.64 5.27
N MET A 32 -5.83 -16.54 4.94
CA MET A 32 -6.32 -15.84 3.75
C MET A 32 -7.30 -14.73 4.12
N LEU A 33 -6.90 -13.47 3.95
CA LEU A 33 -7.76 -12.32 4.13
C LEU A 33 -8.79 -12.27 2.99
N LEU A 34 -10.08 -12.23 3.36
CA LEU A 34 -11.22 -12.30 2.43
C LEU A 34 -11.21 -13.55 1.52
N GLY A 35 -10.44 -14.59 1.88
CA GLY A 35 -10.24 -15.77 1.05
C GLY A 35 -9.39 -15.54 -0.21
N LEU A 36 -8.74 -14.37 -0.35
CA LEU A 36 -8.01 -13.99 -1.58
C LEU A 36 -6.54 -13.64 -1.32
N PHE A 37 -6.24 -12.89 -0.27
CA PHE A 37 -4.91 -12.35 -0.02
C PHE A 37 -4.22 -13.13 1.08
N GLN A 38 -3.02 -13.64 0.82
CA GLN A 38 -2.33 -14.43 1.81
C GLN A 38 -1.64 -13.50 2.81
N VAL A 39 -1.85 -13.77 4.10
CA VAL A 39 -1.39 -12.88 5.17
C VAL A 39 -0.63 -13.64 6.24
N SER A 40 0.29 -12.93 6.89
CA SER A 40 1.03 -13.38 8.07
C SER A 40 1.03 -12.27 9.12
N ILE A 41 1.49 -12.58 10.33
CA ILE A 41 1.63 -11.57 11.39
C ILE A 41 2.53 -10.42 10.91
N LEU A 42 3.67 -10.74 10.29
CA LEU A 42 4.59 -9.75 9.74
C LEU A 42 3.92 -8.91 8.65
N HIS A 43 3.20 -9.53 7.72
CA HIS A 43 2.51 -8.81 6.63
C HIS A 43 1.50 -7.81 7.19
N ASN A 44 0.68 -8.24 8.15
CA ASN A 44 -0.32 -7.38 8.80
C ASN A 44 0.34 -6.22 9.56
N ILE A 45 1.42 -6.49 10.31
CA ILE A 45 2.18 -5.44 11.03
C ILE A 45 2.78 -4.43 10.04
N VAL A 46 3.37 -4.90 8.94
CA VAL A 46 3.90 -4.02 7.89
C VAL A 46 2.78 -3.12 7.34
N HIS A 47 1.59 -3.65 7.06
CA HIS A 47 0.45 -2.84 6.65
C HIS A 47 0.03 -1.81 7.71
N LEU A 48 -0.01 -2.18 8.99
CA LEU A 48 -0.30 -1.23 10.07
C LEU A 48 0.71 -0.09 10.11
N LEU A 49 2.00 -0.40 10.12
CA LEU A 49 3.07 0.60 10.11
C LEU A 49 2.98 1.51 8.88
N TYR A 50 2.76 0.91 7.71
CA TYR A 50 2.62 1.63 6.45
C TYR A 50 1.41 2.57 6.45
N GLY A 51 0.31 2.14 7.07
CA GLY A 51 -0.90 2.93 7.27
C GLY A 51 -0.68 4.10 8.24
N VAL A 52 0.04 3.90 9.34
CA VAL A 52 0.42 4.95 10.30
C VAL A 52 1.30 5.99 9.61
N VAL A 53 2.35 5.56 8.91
CA VAL A 53 3.24 6.45 8.15
C VAL A 53 2.42 7.26 7.14
N GLY A 54 1.47 6.63 6.44
CA GLY A 54 0.58 7.32 5.51
C GLY A 54 -0.24 8.44 6.15
N ILE A 55 -0.78 8.23 7.35
CA ILE A 55 -1.50 9.27 8.11
C ILE A 55 -0.55 10.39 8.56
N LEU A 56 0.63 10.04 9.04
CA LEU A 56 1.63 11.03 9.47
C LEU A 56 2.08 11.91 8.30
N MET A 57 2.26 11.30 7.12
CA MET A 57 2.72 11.97 5.90
C MET A 57 1.60 12.68 5.15
N SER A 58 0.31 12.41 5.43
CA SER A 58 -0.80 13.09 4.76
C SER A 58 -1.04 14.53 5.24
N ARG A 59 -0.28 15.01 6.24
CA ARG A 59 -0.46 16.33 6.86
C ARG A 59 -0.14 17.50 5.94
N THR A 60 0.77 17.31 4.97
CA THR A 60 1.13 18.35 4.00
C THR A 60 1.21 17.77 2.60
N ALA A 61 0.98 18.60 1.58
CA ALA A 61 1.04 18.15 0.18
C ALA A 61 2.42 17.58 -0.22
N PRO A 62 3.57 18.18 0.17
CA PRO A 62 4.88 17.61 -0.13
C PRO A 62 5.11 16.25 0.53
N GLN A 63 4.73 16.09 1.81
CA GLN A 63 4.86 14.80 2.50
C GLN A 63 3.97 13.72 1.88
N ALA A 64 2.72 14.08 1.54
CA ALA A 64 1.81 13.14 0.89
C ALA A 64 2.36 12.67 -0.47
N ARG A 65 2.98 13.57 -1.23
CA ARG A 65 3.66 13.24 -2.49
C ARG A 65 4.84 12.29 -2.28
N ILE A 66 5.68 12.54 -1.27
CA ILE A 66 6.79 11.65 -0.92
C ILE A 66 6.27 10.26 -0.55
N TYR A 67 5.23 10.19 0.29
CA TYR A 67 4.60 8.92 0.66
C TYR A 67 4.05 8.16 -0.55
N LEU A 68 3.36 8.84 -1.46
CA LEU A 68 2.85 8.24 -2.69
C LEU A 68 3.98 7.74 -3.60
N LEU A 69 5.03 8.53 -3.81
CA LEU A 69 6.14 8.14 -4.67
C LEU A 69 6.97 7.01 -4.08
N ALA A 70 7.55 7.22 -2.89
CA ALA A 70 8.38 6.21 -2.23
C ALA A 70 7.56 4.95 -1.95
N GLY A 71 6.31 5.14 -1.55
CA GLY A 71 5.43 4.04 -1.29
C GLY A 71 5.08 3.24 -2.54
N GLY A 72 4.74 3.92 -3.64
CA GLY A 72 4.48 3.27 -4.92
C GLY A 72 5.69 2.48 -5.42
N ILE A 73 6.91 2.99 -5.24
CA ILE A 73 8.15 2.26 -5.55
C ILE A 73 8.27 0.97 -4.73
N VAL A 74 7.98 1.00 -3.42
CA VAL A 74 7.97 -0.19 -2.57
C VAL A 74 6.97 -1.23 -3.08
N TYR A 75 5.76 -0.81 -3.46
CA TYR A 75 4.75 -1.72 -4.00
C TYR A 75 5.15 -2.34 -5.34
N LEU A 76 5.78 -1.57 -6.23
CA LEU A 76 6.33 -2.10 -7.48
C LEU A 76 7.50 -3.07 -7.23
N ALA A 77 8.33 -2.80 -6.23
CA ALA A 77 9.40 -3.71 -5.82
C ALA A 77 8.85 -5.03 -5.26
N LEU A 78 7.78 -4.98 -4.46
CA LEU A 78 7.07 -6.17 -3.97
C LEU A 78 6.44 -6.97 -5.11
N TRP A 79 5.85 -6.29 -6.10
CA TRP A 79 5.35 -6.95 -7.30
C TRP A 79 6.46 -7.69 -8.06
N VAL A 80 7.60 -7.03 -8.31
CA VAL A 80 8.77 -7.69 -8.94
C VAL A 80 9.25 -8.86 -8.10
N TYR A 81 9.34 -8.69 -6.78
CA TYR A 81 9.74 -9.75 -5.86
C TYR A 81 8.83 -10.97 -5.96
N GLY A 82 7.51 -10.80 -6.01
CA GLY A 82 6.57 -11.91 -6.18
C GLY A 82 6.54 -12.53 -7.58
N LEU A 83 7.11 -11.89 -8.61
CA LEU A 83 7.36 -12.51 -9.92
C LEU A 83 8.62 -13.37 -9.93
N VAL A 84 9.63 -12.99 -9.15
CA VAL A 84 10.95 -13.64 -9.11
C VAL A 84 10.97 -14.79 -8.11
N ILE A 85 10.30 -14.63 -6.97
CA ILE A 85 10.23 -15.63 -5.90
C ILE A 85 8.97 -16.47 -6.08
N GLY A 86 9.15 -17.77 -6.25
CA GLY A 86 8.02 -18.71 -6.32
C GLY A 86 7.17 -18.65 -5.05
N HIS A 87 5.86 -18.72 -5.18
CA HIS A 87 4.94 -18.55 -4.04
C HIS A 87 5.15 -19.60 -2.94
N ASP A 88 5.54 -20.83 -3.30
CA ASP A 88 5.85 -21.92 -2.37
C ASP A 88 7.32 -21.93 -1.90
N SER A 89 8.08 -20.86 -2.18
CA SER A 89 9.47 -20.77 -1.80
C SER A 89 9.62 -20.26 -0.37
N ALA A 90 10.52 -20.85 0.41
CA ALA A 90 10.93 -20.31 1.71
C ALA A 90 11.43 -18.84 1.63
N ALA A 91 11.87 -18.40 0.44
CA ALA A 91 12.23 -17.01 0.20
C ALA A 91 11.03 -16.05 0.19
N ASN A 92 9.78 -16.54 0.12
CA ASN A 92 8.53 -15.77 0.17
C ASN A 92 8.13 -15.45 1.63
N PHE A 93 8.92 -14.62 2.32
CA PHE A 93 8.74 -14.32 3.76
C PHE A 93 7.61 -13.32 4.05
N VAL A 94 7.22 -12.51 3.05
CA VAL A 94 5.96 -11.76 3.05
C VAL A 94 5.05 -12.58 2.13
N PRO A 95 4.13 -13.40 2.63
CA PRO A 95 3.48 -14.47 1.86
C PRO A 95 2.69 -13.90 0.68
N LEU A 96 3.35 -13.63 -0.44
CA LEU A 96 2.72 -13.10 -1.63
C LEU A 96 2.13 -14.25 -2.42
N ASN A 97 0.87 -14.10 -2.80
CA ASN A 97 0.21 -14.96 -3.76
C ASN A 97 -0.11 -14.18 -5.06
N THR A 98 -0.80 -14.83 -5.99
CA THR A 98 -1.18 -14.21 -7.28
C THR A 98 -2.05 -12.97 -7.10
N ALA A 99 -3.03 -12.99 -6.18
CA ALA A 99 -3.92 -11.86 -5.94
C ALA A 99 -3.15 -10.68 -5.33
N ASP A 100 -2.24 -10.96 -4.39
CA ASP A 100 -1.33 -9.97 -3.82
C ASP A 100 -0.48 -9.32 -4.91
N ASN A 101 0.15 -10.09 -5.79
CA ASN A 101 0.98 -9.54 -6.86
C ASN A 101 0.22 -8.55 -7.76
N TRP A 102 -1.00 -8.88 -8.19
CA TRP A 102 -1.82 -7.97 -8.98
C TRP A 102 -2.22 -6.71 -8.21
N LEU A 103 -2.60 -6.87 -6.94
CA LEU A 103 -2.92 -5.74 -6.08
C LEU A 103 -1.70 -4.81 -5.93
N HIS A 104 -0.50 -5.37 -5.73
CA HIS A 104 0.72 -4.60 -5.57
C HIS A 104 1.09 -3.82 -6.84
N LEU A 105 0.93 -4.42 -8.02
CA LEU A 105 1.15 -3.74 -9.30
C LEU A 105 0.21 -2.54 -9.47
N ILE A 106 -1.10 -2.79 -9.35
CA ILE A 106 -2.12 -1.75 -9.58
C ILE A 106 -1.94 -0.61 -8.58
N LEU A 107 -1.73 -0.95 -7.31
CA LEU A 107 -1.56 0.04 -6.25
C LEU A 107 -0.25 0.83 -6.43
N GLY A 108 0.85 0.15 -6.75
CA GLY A 108 2.15 0.78 -7.02
C GLY A 108 2.05 1.80 -8.16
N LEU A 109 1.46 1.42 -9.29
CA LEU A 109 1.23 2.31 -10.43
C LEU A 109 0.33 3.50 -10.06
N ALA A 110 -0.78 3.24 -9.35
CA ALA A 110 -1.70 4.31 -8.93
C ALA A 110 -1.00 5.32 -8.00
N MET A 111 -0.24 4.83 -7.02
CA MET A 111 0.50 5.69 -6.09
C MET A 111 1.55 6.54 -6.81
N VAL A 112 2.36 5.93 -7.69
CA VAL A 112 3.35 6.65 -8.48
C VAL A 112 2.66 7.70 -9.35
N ALA A 113 1.62 7.34 -10.09
CA ALA A 113 0.88 8.28 -10.94
C ALA A 113 0.31 9.47 -10.14
N LEU A 114 -0.33 9.21 -9.00
CA LEU A 114 -0.88 10.24 -8.12
C LEU A 114 0.21 11.13 -7.52
N SER A 115 1.44 10.65 -7.36
CA SER A 115 2.56 11.46 -6.88
C SER A 115 2.97 12.55 -7.89
N PHE A 116 2.66 12.39 -9.18
CA PHE A 116 2.97 13.39 -10.22
C PHE A 116 1.79 14.29 -10.58
N LEU A 117 0.60 14.00 -10.04
CA LEU A 117 -0.59 14.80 -10.30
C LEU A 117 -0.41 16.22 -9.76
N HIS A 118 -0.25 17.18 -10.67
CA HIS A 118 -0.16 18.60 -10.32
C HIS A 118 -1.50 19.08 -9.75
N ARG A 119 -1.44 19.70 -8.58
CA ARG A 119 -2.56 20.50 -8.06
C ARG A 119 -2.30 21.95 -8.44
N ASP A 120 -2.64 22.30 -9.68
CA ASP A 120 -2.66 23.69 -10.12
C ASP A 120 -3.82 24.39 -9.39
N ARG A 121 -3.55 24.88 -8.18
CA ARG A 121 -4.52 25.66 -7.41
C ARG A 121 -4.29 27.14 -7.67
N LEU A 122 -5.11 27.69 -8.55
CA LEU A 122 -5.75 29.01 -8.42
C LEU A 122 -4.81 30.22 -8.24
N ARG A 123 -3.53 30.15 -8.60
CA ARG A 123 -2.66 31.34 -8.66
C ARG A 123 -2.94 32.20 -9.89
N GLU A 124 -3.47 31.63 -10.97
CA GLU A 124 -3.82 32.39 -12.17
C GLU A 124 -5.05 33.27 -11.99
N GLN A 125 -6.06 32.84 -11.20
CA GLN A 125 -7.26 33.66 -10.97
C GLN A 125 -6.99 34.91 -10.11
N ARG A 126 -6.00 34.86 -9.20
CA ARG A 126 -5.63 36.01 -8.36
C ARG A 126 -4.79 37.05 -9.11
N HIS A 127 -4.03 36.65 -10.14
CA HIS A 127 -3.30 37.59 -11.01
C HIS A 127 -4.18 38.23 -12.09
N GLN A 128 -5.32 37.62 -12.44
CA GLN A 128 -6.29 38.19 -13.38
C GLN A 128 -7.34 39.09 -12.70
N ALA A 129 -7.57 38.91 -11.39
CA ALA A 129 -8.53 39.72 -10.62
C ALA A 129 -7.93 41.04 -10.08
N GLU A 130 -6.64 41.30 -10.28
CA GLU A 130 -6.02 42.56 -9.92
C GLU A 130 -6.22 43.56 -11.07
N PRO A 131 -7.03 44.62 -10.89
CA PRO A 131 -7.17 45.64 -11.93
C PRO A 131 -5.80 46.29 -12.14
N ARG A 132 -5.33 46.31 -13.38
CA ARG A 132 -4.15 47.09 -13.76
C ARG A 132 -4.42 48.55 -13.37
N GLN A 133 -3.79 49.01 -12.29
CA GLN A 133 -3.86 50.40 -11.90
C GLN A 133 -3.15 51.24 -12.99
N PRO A 134 -3.78 52.31 -13.49
CA PRO A 134 -3.17 53.22 -14.46
C PRO A 134 -2.07 54.10 -13.84
#